data_AF-A0A803MDN7-F1
#
_entry.id   AF-A0A803MDN7-F1
#
_cell.length_a   1.000
_cell.length_b   1.000
_cell.length_c   1.000
_cell.angle_alpha   90.00
_cell.angle_beta   90.00
_cell.angle_gamma   90.00
#
_symmetry.space_group_name_H-M   'P 1'
#
loop_
_entity.id
_entity.type
_entity.pdbx_description
1 polymer ?
#
loop_
_entity_poly.entity_id
_entity_poly.type
_entity_poly.pdbx_seq_one_letter_code
_entity_poly.pdbx_strand_id
1 'polypeptide(L)'
;MARIKPHELRQKPKADLLNQLKDLKAELALLRVAKVVRLGIAQVLTVMSQKQKSALREAYKKKKFLPLDLRPKKTRAIRRRLTKHQASLKTEREKKRERYYPMRKYAIKV
;
A
#
# COMPACT_ATOMS: atom_id res chain seq x y z
N MET A 1 18.81 -23.35 15.63
CA MET A 1 18.04 -22.11 15.86
C MET A 1 16.55 -22.34 15.67
N ALA A 2 15.71 -21.83 16.57
CA ALA A 2 14.26 -21.80 16.36
C ALA A 2 13.91 -20.85 15.21
N ARG A 3 12.87 -21.20 14.44
CA ARG A 3 12.38 -20.39 13.32
C ARG A 3 11.73 -19.10 13.84
N ILE A 4 12.25 -17.95 13.42
CA ILE A 4 11.71 -16.64 13.78
C ILE A 4 10.28 -16.50 13.22
N LYS A 5 9.34 -16.04 14.07
CA LYS A 5 7.95 -15.81 13.66
C LYS A 5 7.69 -14.31 13.42
N PRO A 6 7.12 -13.91 12.27
CA PRO A 6 6.89 -12.51 11.96
C PRO A 6 5.96 -11.75 12.92
N HIS A 7 5.00 -12.42 13.57
CA HIS A 7 4.08 -11.76 14.51
C HIS A 7 4.79 -11.36 15.81
N GLU A 8 5.75 -12.16 16.28
CA GLU A 8 6.58 -11.84 17.45
C GLU A 8 7.42 -10.59 17.18
N LEU A 9 8.00 -10.46 15.97
CA LEU A 9 8.77 -9.28 15.56
C LEU A 9 7.94 -7.99 15.49
N ARG A 10 6.63 -8.09 15.19
CA ARG A 10 5.75 -6.92 15.10
C ARG A 10 5.51 -6.27 16.45
N GLN A 11 5.58 -7.03 17.55
CA GLN A 11 5.37 -6.48 18.90
C GLN A 11 6.63 -5.81 19.47
N LYS A 12 7.81 -6.11 18.92
CA LYS A 12 9.08 -5.55 19.41
C LYS A 12 9.32 -4.09 18.99
N PRO A 13 9.97 -3.27 19.82
CA PRO A 13 10.41 -1.93 19.46
C PRO A 13 11.55 -1.95 18.44
N LYS A 14 11.83 -0.78 17.82
CA LYS A 14 12.85 -0.65 16.76
C LYS A 14 14.26 -0.98 17.25
N ALA A 15 14.60 -0.63 18.49
CA ALA A 15 15.91 -0.89 19.09
C ALA A 15 16.20 -2.40 19.16
N ASP A 16 15.24 -3.17 19.67
CA ASP A 16 15.38 -4.62 19.80
C ASP A 16 15.52 -5.33 18.44
N LEU A 17 14.80 -4.84 17.42
CA LEU A 17 14.94 -5.35 16.06
C LEU A 17 16.32 -5.07 15.46
N LEU A 18 16.93 -3.93 15.78
CA LEU A 18 18.28 -3.58 15.35
C LEU A 18 19.34 -4.45 16.02
N ASN A 19 19.18 -4.72 17.32
CA ASN A 19 20.07 -5.61 18.06
C ASN A 19 19.98 -7.04 17.51
N GLN A 20 18.75 -7.56 17.37
CA GLN A 20 18.52 -8.89 16.78
C GLN A 20 19.08 -9.00 15.34
N LEU A 21 19.01 -7.92 14.56
CA LEU A 21 19.59 -7.89 13.22
C LEU A 21 21.13 -7.92 13.24
N LYS A 22 21.76 -7.27 14.22
CA LYS A 22 23.22 -7.26 14.39
C LYS A 22 23.73 -8.66 14.74
N ASP A 23 23.06 -9.33 15.67
CA ASP A 23 23.42 -10.68 16.12
C ASP A 23 23.31 -11.70 14.99
N LEU A 24 22.19 -11.68 14.25
CA LEU A 24 21.99 -12.59 13.10
C LEU A 24 23.01 -12.34 11.98
N LYS A 25 23.46 -11.10 11.78
CA LYS A 25 24.52 -10.79 10.81
C LYS A 25 25.89 -11.30 11.26
N ALA A 26 26.20 -11.18 12.55
CA ALA A 26 27.44 -11.71 13.12
C ALA A 26 27.47 -13.24 13.02
N GLU A 27 26.37 -13.90 13.35
CA GLU A 27 26.23 -15.36 13.22
C GLU A 27 26.33 -15.82 11.75
N LEU A 28 25.70 -15.09 10.82
CA LEU A 28 25.83 -15.40 9.40
C LEU A 28 27.29 -15.28 8.92
N ALA A 29 28.04 -14.30 9.42
CA ALA A 29 29.46 -14.13 9.05
C ALA A 29 30.32 -15.33 9.51
N LEU A 30 30.01 -15.90 10.69
CA LEU A 30 30.67 -17.11 11.19
C LEU A 30 30.32 -18.34 10.37
N LEU A 31 29.04 -18.54 10.05
CA LEU A 31 28.56 -19.71 9.31
C LEU A 31 28.78 -19.62 7.78
N ARG A 32 29.07 -18.42 7.26
CA ARG A 32 29.27 -17.99 5.86
C ARG A 32 28.10 -18.29 4.90
N VAL A 33 27.52 -19.50 4.91
CA VAL A 33 26.39 -19.88 4.07
C VAL A 33 25.39 -20.69 4.89
N ALA A 34 24.46 -19.98 5.55
CA ALA A 34 23.34 -20.60 6.25
C ALA A 34 22.00 -20.06 5.73
N LYS A 35 21.24 -20.91 5.03
CA LYS A 35 19.92 -20.55 4.46
C LYS A 35 18.94 -20.05 5.54
N VAL A 36 18.94 -20.72 6.69
CA VAL A 36 18.01 -20.41 7.81
C VAL A 36 18.27 -19.00 8.35
N VAL A 37 19.54 -18.65 8.59
CA VAL A 37 19.94 -17.34 9.12
C VAL A 37 19.65 -16.23 8.11
N ARG A 38 19.92 -16.46 6.81
CA ARG A 38 19.58 -15.49 5.74
C ARG A 38 18.09 -15.17 5.68
N LEU A 39 17.23 -16.19 5.83
CA LEU A 39 15.78 -15.99 5.87
C LEU A 39 15.35 -15.22 7.13
N GLY A 40 15.97 -15.48 8.28
CA GLY A 40 15.73 -14.73 9.52
C GLY A 40 16.04 -13.24 9.37
N ILE A 41 17.22 -12.90 8.80
CA ILE A 41 17.61 -11.51 8.52
C ILE A 41 16.60 -10.83 7.59
N ALA A 42 16.18 -11.51 6.52
CA ALA A 42 15.20 -10.98 5.58
C ALA A 42 13.85 -10.70 6.25
N GLN A 43 13.39 -11.56 7.16
CA GLN A 43 12.16 -11.36 7.92
C GLN A 43 12.23 -10.13 8.83
N VAL A 44 13.32 -9.97 9.58
CA VAL A 44 13.53 -8.80 10.46
C VAL A 44 13.53 -7.50 9.66
N LEU A 45 14.30 -7.44 8.57
CA LEU A 45 14.35 -6.28 7.67
C LEU A 45 12.98 -5.97 7.05
N THR A 46 12.23 -6.99 6.67
CA THR A 46 10.88 -6.82 6.10
C THR A 46 9.94 -6.20 7.12
N VAL A 47 9.92 -6.67 8.37
CA VAL A 47 9.07 -6.11 9.43
C VAL A 47 9.46 -4.67 9.75
N MET A 48 10.76 -4.36 9.84
CA MET A 48 11.24 -2.99 10.05
C MET A 48 10.78 -2.05 8.92
N SER A 49 10.93 -2.47 7.66
CA SER A 49 10.50 -1.69 6.49
C SER A 49 8.98 -1.49 6.46
N GLN A 50 8.20 -2.51 6.80
CA GLN A 50 6.74 -2.42 6.93
C GLN A 50 6.33 -1.38 7.99
N LYS A 51 6.94 -1.42 9.19
CA LYS A 51 6.69 -0.44 10.25
C LYS A 51 7.03 0.98 9.81
N GLN A 52 8.21 1.20 9.23
CA GLN A 52 8.61 2.50 8.70
C GLN A 52 7.63 3.02 7.64
N LYS A 53 7.24 2.17 6.69
CA LYS A 53 6.28 2.54 5.64
C LYS A 53 4.90 2.86 6.20
N SER A 54 4.44 2.14 7.22
CA SER A 54 3.16 2.43 7.89
C SER A 54 3.17 3.78 8.59
N ALA A 55 4.25 4.11 9.32
CA ALA A 55 4.41 5.41 9.98
C ALA A 55 4.46 6.55 8.94
N LEU A 56 5.17 6.36 7.83
CA LEU A 56 5.18 7.33 6.73
C LEU A 56 3.81 7.51 6.08
N ARG A 57 3.02 6.44 5.93
CA ARG A 57 1.66 6.55 5.38
C ARG A 57 0.76 7.38 6.29
N GLU A 58 0.82 7.18 7.60
CA GLU A 58 0.05 7.99 8.55
C GLU A 58 0.49 9.45 8.55
N ALA A 59 1.81 9.72 8.53
CA ALA A 59 2.34 11.09 8.48
C ALA A 59 1.95 11.88 7.20
N TYR A 60 1.68 11.20 6.08
CA TYR A 60 1.31 11.82 4.80
C TYR A 60 -0.16 11.64 4.40
N LYS A 61 -1.00 11.01 5.24
CA LYS A 61 -2.36 10.57 4.91
C LYS A 61 -3.28 11.65 4.36
N LYS A 62 -3.17 12.87 4.90
CA LYS A 62 -4.02 14.02 4.54
C LYS A 62 -3.26 15.11 3.79
N LYS A 63 -1.99 14.87 3.44
CA LYS A 63 -1.18 15.85 2.71
C LYS A 63 -1.53 15.79 1.23
N LYS A 64 -1.67 16.97 0.60
CA LYS A 64 -1.96 17.09 -0.84
C LYS A 64 -0.91 16.38 -1.71
N PHE A 65 0.36 16.53 -1.34
CA PHE A 65 1.48 15.96 -2.08
C PHE A 65 2.07 14.76 -1.34
N LEU A 66 1.93 13.59 -1.95
CA LEU A 66 2.57 12.36 -1.48
C LEU A 66 3.86 12.08 -2.26
N PRO A 67 4.91 11.57 -1.58
CA PRO A 67 6.08 10.97 -2.22
C PRO A 67 5.68 9.89 -3.24
N LEU A 68 6.46 9.73 -4.30
CA LEU A 68 6.14 8.81 -5.42
C LEU A 68 5.92 7.37 -4.96
N ASP A 69 6.67 6.90 -3.95
CA ASP A 69 6.61 5.53 -3.43
C ASP A 69 5.34 5.23 -2.61
N LEU A 70 4.69 6.27 -2.09
CA LEU A 70 3.46 6.13 -1.32
C LEU A 70 2.20 6.25 -2.20
N ARG A 71 2.34 6.76 -3.43
CA ARG A 71 1.24 6.87 -4.40
C ARG A 71 0.72 5.49 -4.79
N PRO A 72 -0.57 5.38 -5.15
CA PRO A 72 -1.12 4.13 -5.69
C PRO A 72 -0.35 3.65 -6.92
N LYS A 73 0.08 2.38 -6.91
CA LYS A 73 0.76 1.76 -8.06
C LYS A 73 -0.28 1.37 -9.12
N LYS A 74 -0.56 2.31 -10.02
CA LYS A 74 -1.44 2.12 -11.19
C LYS A 74 -0.65 2.40 -12.48
N THR A 75 -1.17 1.94 -13.62
CA THR A 75 -0.58 2.25 -14.93
C THR A 75 -0.55 3.77 -15.18
N ARG A 76 0.37 4.23 -16.03
CA ARG A 76 0.48 5.65 -16.39
C ARG A 76 -0.83 6.17 -16.99
N ALA A 77 -1.48 5.40 -17.86
CA ALA A 77 -2.77 5.74 -18.46
C ALA A 77 -3.85 5.98 -17.39
N ILE A 78 -3.99 5.08 -16.41
CA ILE A 78 -4.97 5.22 -15.32
C ILE A 78 -4.66 6.42 -14.41
N ARG A 79 -3.40 6.81 -14.25
CA ARG A 79 -3.02 8.00 -13.49
C ARG A 79 -3.34 9.31 -14.22
N ARG A 80 -3.40 9.29 -15.56
CA ARG A 80 -3.61 10.48 -16.41
C ARG A 80 -5.08 10.69 -16.80
N ARG A 81 -5.92 9.65 -16.76
CA ARG A 81 -7.36 9.79 -17.03
C ARG A 81 -8.06 10.69 -16.01
N LEU A 82 -9.23 11.20 -16.39
CA LEU A 82 -10.10 11.99 -15.51
C LEU A 82 -10.51 11.21 -14.25
N THR A 83 -10.70 11.94 -13.16
CA THR A 83 -11.32 11.39 -11.94
C THR A 83 -12.79 11.04 -12.20
N LYS A 84 -13.36 10.10 -11.43
CA LYS A 84 -14.79 9.74 -11.55
C LYS A 84 -15.70 10.95 -11.39
N HIS A 85 -15.36 11.86 -10.47
CA HIS A 85 -16.07 13.11 -10.26
C HIS A 85 -16.04 13.98 -11.52
N GLN A 86 -14.86 14.25 -12.07
CA GLN A 86 -14.71 15.04 -13.30
C GLN A 86 -15.48 14.42 -14.47
N ALA A 87 -15.38 13.10 -14.65
CA ALA A 87 -16.10 12.40 -15.70
C ALA A 87 -17.63 12.42 -15.51
N SER A 88 -18.12 12.56 -14.28
CA SER A 88 -19.55 12.68 -13.96
C SER A 88 -20.09 14.11 -13.97
N LEU A 89 -19.22 15.12 -14.14
CA LEU A 89 -19.67 16.51 -14.18
C LEU A 89 -20.54 16.72 -15.42
N LYS A 90 -21.80 17.12 -15.17
CA LYS A 90 -22.76 17.50 -16.20
C LYS A 90 -23.05 18.98 -16.10
N THR A 91 -23.32 19.60 -17.24
CA THR A 91 -23.75 21.00 -17.27
C THR A 91 -25.15 21.13 -16.66
N GLU A 92 -25.49 22.30 -16.13
CA GLU A 92 -26.85 22.55 -15.57
C GLU A 92 -27.94 22.34 -16.62
N ARG A 93 -27.65 22.66 -17.89
CA ARG A 93 -28.54 22.39 -19.02
C ARG A 93 -28.81 20.90 -19.20
N GLU A 94 -27.76 20.09 -19.16
CA GLU A 94 -27.89 18.63 -19.29
C GLU A 94 -28.60 18.00 -18.10
N LYS A 95 -28.30 18.44 -16.87
CA LYS A 95 -29.02 17.98 -15.65
C LYS A 95 -30.51 18.26 -15.74
N LYS A 96 -30.91 19.45 -16.21
CA LYS A 96 -32.32 19.80 -16.44
C LYS A 96 -32.95 18.90 -17.49
N ARG A 97 -32.28 18.67 -18.62
CA ARG A 97 -32.75 17.77 -19.69
C ARG A 97 -33.00 16.36 -19.18
N GLU A 98 -32.05 15.78 -18.44
CA GLU A 98 -32.17 14.43 -17.88
C GLU A 98 -33.29 14.32 -16.84
N ARG A 99 -33.49 15.37 -16.02
CA ARG A 99 -34.58 15.43 -15.05
C ARG A 99 -35.94 15.46 -15.73
N TYR A 100 -36.07 16.26 -16.79
CA TYR A 100 -37.35 16.43 -17.48
C TYR A 100 -37.69 15.27 -18.42
N TYR A 101 -36.70 14.72 -19.11
CA TYR A 101 -36.89 13.66 -20.10
C TYR A 101 -36.01 12.44 -19.79
N PRO A 102 -36.31 11.70 -18.71
CA PRO A 102 -35.63 10.45 -18.44
C PRO A 102 -35.99 9.41 -19.50
N MET A 103 -35.03 8.58 -19.90
CA MET A 103 -35.28 7.44 -20.77
C MET A 103 -36.22 6.46 -20.04
N ARG A 104 -37.46 6.36 -20.51
CA ARG A 104 -38.47 5.46 -19.94
C ARG A 104 -38.36 4.11 -20.63
N LYS A 105 -38.44 3.03 -19.85
CA LYS A 105 -38.59 1.68 -20.39
C LYS A 105 -40.08 1.46 -20.71
N TYR A 106 -40.38 1.17 -21.96
CA TYR A 106 -41.73 0.79 -22.40
C TYR A 106 -41.63 -0.30 -23.46
N ALA A 107 -42.72 -1.04 -23.65
CA ALA A 107 -42.88 -2.03 -24.70
C ALA A 107 -44.22 -1.78 -25.39
N ILE A 108 -44.28 -2.03 -26.70
CA ILE A 108 -45.52 -1.97 -27.47
C ILE A 108 -46.01 -3.41 -27.61
N LYS A 109 -47.26 -3.64 -27.21
CA LYS A 109 -47.90 -4.94 -27.40
C LYS A 109 -48.28 -5.08 -28.87
N VAL A 110 -47.86 -6.18 -29.49
CA VAL A 110 -48.34 -6.61 -30.81
C VAL A 110 -49.73 -7.20 -30.66
#